data_AF-A0A7J9ZAF8-F1
#
_entry.id   AF-A0A7J9ZAF8-F1
#
_cell.length_a   1.000
_cell.length_b   1.000
_cell.length_c   1.000
_cell.angle_alpha   90.00
_cell.angle_beta   90.00
_cell.angle_gamma   90.00
#
_symmetry.space_group_name_H-M   'P 1'
#
loop_
_entity.id
_entity.type
_entity.pdbx_description
1 polymer ?
#
loop_
_entity_poly.entity_id
_entity_poly.type
_entity_poly.pdbx_seq_one_letter_code
_entity_poly.pdbx_strand_id
1 'polypeptide(L)'
;MSADTGESSPPRPPVPVRVAWESIDRHRGLTLLAIGGLVVGGLMAVLGLPPIDMHGPLHRWFGIMDPLCGGTRGVSYAIRGDWRLAWAYNPASIPLVVGAVVLVVRRLVGMVSGRWLNVWFLLPRRVAIPLFGVLLVALEINQQLHAPLLMGP
;
A
#
# COMPACT_ATOMS: atom_id res chain seq x y z
N MET A 1 56.85 12.40 -19.18
CA MET A 1 55.92 12.60 -18.04
C MET A 1 54.61 13.08 -18.62
N SER A 2 53.68 12.16 -18.92
CA SER A 2 52.30 12.52 -19.30
C SER A 2 51.45 12.40 -18.05
N ALA A 3 50.79 13.49 -17.68
CA ALA A 3 49.89 13.55 -16.55
C ALA A 3 48.62 12.76 -16.88
N ASP A 4 48.36 11.72 -16.08
CA ASP A 4 47.12 10.96 -16.08
C ASP A 4 46.06 11.81 -15.38
N THR A 5 45.23 12.51 -16.16
CA THR A 5 44.07 13.22 -15.65
C THR A 5 42.98 12.21 -15.32
N GLY A 6 43.04 11.69 -14.08
CA GLY A 6 42.00 10.86 -13.50
C GLY A 6 40.68 11.62 -13.44
N GLU A 7 39.87 11.47 -14.50
CA GLU A 7 38.55 12.04 -14.58
C GLU A 7 37.63 11.27 -13.62
N SER A 8 37.53 11.77 -12.39
CA SER A 8 36.62 11.25 -11.38
C SER A 8 35.19 11.39 -11.89
N SER A 9 34.62 10.29 -12.38
CA SER A 9 33.21 10.22 -12.78
C SER A 9 32.33 10.77 -11.64
N PRO A 10 31.36 11.65 -11.94
CA PRO A 10 30.47 12.20 -10.91
C PRO A 10 29.75 11.06 -10.18
N PRO A 11 29.54 11.18 -8.86
CA PRO A 11 28.82 10.17 -8.09
C PRO A 11 27.43 10.00 -8.71
N ARG A 12 27.15 8.79 -9.23
CA ARG A 12 25.82 8.47 -9.75
C ARG A 12 24.81 8.73 -8.64
N PRO A 13 23.72 9.48 -8.91
CA PRO A 13 22.69 9.68 -7.92
C PRO A 13 22.21 8.30 -7.44
N PRO A 14 22.03 8.08 -6.13
CA PRO A 14 21.57 6.80 -5.63
C PRO A 14 20.23 6.50 -6.29
N VAL A 15 20.17 5.39 -7.04
CA VAL A 15 18.93 4.94 -7.66
C VAL A 15 17.93 4.70 -6.52
N PRO A 16 16.74 5.32 -6.54
CA PRO A 16 15.80 5.27 -5.42
C PRO A 16 15.24 3.87 -5.18
N VAL A 17 15.45 2.95 -6.12
CA VAL A 17 15.01 1.57 -6.06
C VAL A 17 16.18 0.67 -6.43
N ARG A 18 16.51 -0.26 -5.54
CA ARG A 18 17.42 -1.37 -5.84
C ARG A 18 16.59 -2.63 -6.04
N VAL A 19 16.92 -3.40 -7.06
CA VAL A 19 16.26 -4.67 -7.38
C VAL A 19 17.34 -5.73 -7.53
N ALA A 20 17.19 -6.87 -6.87
CA ALA A 20 18.09 -8.02 -7.04
C ALA A 20 17.31 -9.34 -6.97
N TRP A 21 17.78 -10.33 -7.72
CA TRP A 21 17.32 -11.71 -7.62
C TRP A 21 18.25 -12.46 -6.67
N GLU A 22 17.74 -12.91 -5.53
CA GLU A 22 18.52 -13.63 -4.52
C GLU A 22 17.85 -14.99 -4.20
N SER A 23 18.62 -15.95 -3.70
CA SER A 23 18.07 -17.25 -3.25
C SER A 23 17.30 -17.16 -1.92
N ILE A 24 17.37 -16.02 -1.24
CA ILE A 24 16.72 -15.79 0.05
C ILE A 24 15.59 -14.78 -0.11
N ASP A 25 14.40 -15.14 0.40
CA ASP A 25 13.26 -14.24 0.45
C ASP A 25 13.34 -13.31 1.67
N ARG A 26 13.75 -12.05 1.45
CA ARG A 26 13.82 -11.04 2.51
C ARG A 26 12.46 -10.43 2.86
N HIS A 27 11.44 -10.68 2.05
CA HIS A 27 10.10 -10.08 2.17
C HIS A 27 9.05 -11.08 2.68
N ARG A 28 9.49 -12.17 3.35
CA ARG A 28 8.60 -13.24 3.84
C ARG A 28 7.54 -12.71 4.80
N GLY A 29 7.93 -11.88 5.77
CA GLY A 29 6.98 -11.30 6.75
C GLY A 29 5.91 -10.44 6.09
N LEU A 30 6.31 -9.57 5.16
CA LEU A 30 5.38 -8.74 4.40
C LEU A 30 4.44 -9.58 3.51
N THR A 31 4.96 -10.67 2.94
CA THR A 31 4.16 -11.63 2.17
C THR A 31 3.12 -12.33 3.05
N LEU A 32 3.50 -12.76 4.27
CA LEU A 32 2.55 -13.38 5.21
C LEU A 32 1.45 -12.41 5.63
N LEU A 33 1.80 -11.14 5.88
CA LEU A 33 0.82 -10.09 6.16
C LEU A 33 -0.11 -9.87 4.96
N ALA A 34 0.42 -9.84 3.73
CA ALA A 34 -0.38 -9.73 2.52
C ALA A 34 -1.35 -10.90 2.35
N ILE A 35 -0.89 -12.13 2.59
CA ILE A 35 -1.75 -13.33 2.55
C ILE A 35 -2.87 -13.22 3.59
N GLY A 36 -2.51 -12.94 4.85
CA GLY A 36 -3.50 -12.77 5.92
C GLY A 36 -4.52 -11.68 5.62
N GLY A 37 -4.06 -10.52 5.13
CA GLY A 37 -4.91 -9.41 4.73
C GLY A 37 -5.85 -9.75 3.57
N LEU A 38 -5.35 -10.44 2.53
CA LEU A 38 -6.18 -10.91 1.41
C LEU A 38 -7.20 -11.95 1.84
N VAL A 39 -6.84 -12.87 2.75
CA VAL A 39 -7.79 -13.84 3.32
C VAL A 39 -8.89 -13.13 4.09
N VAL A 40 -8.54 -12.23 5.02
CA VAL A 40 -9.54 -11.50 5.81
C VAL A 40 -10.41 -10.61 4.91
N GLY A 41 -9.80 -9.86 3.99
CA GLY A 41 -10.52 -9.02 3.04
C GLY A 41 -11.42 -9.83 2.10
N GLY A 42 -10.96 -11.01 1.66
CA GLY A 42 -11.74 -11.95 0.85
C GLY A 42 -12.93 -12.53 1.61
N LEU A 43 -12.73 -12.91 2.88
CA LEU A 43 -13.83 -13.34 3.75
C LEU A 43 -14.86 -12.24 3.92
N MET A 44 -14.44 -10.98 4.17
CA MET A 44 -15.36 -9.85 4.23
C MET A 44 -16.07 -9.60 2.90
N ALA A 45 -15.37 -9.79 1.78
CA ALA A 45 -15.94 -9.66 0.45
C ALA A 45 -16.95 -10.75 0.10
N VAL A 46 -16.91 -11.93 0.72
CA VAL A 46 -17.86 -13.02 0.47
C VAL A 46 -18.98 -13.06 1.51
N LEU A 47 -18.61 -12.96 2.79
CA LEU A 47 -19.52 -13.11 3.93
C LEU A 47 -20.20 -11.79 4.32
N GLY A 48 -19.73 -10.66 3.77
CA GLY A 48 -20.15 -9.33 4.18
C GLY A 48 -19.27 -8.77 5.31
N LEU A 49 -19.45 -7.46 5.57
CA LEU A 49 -18.74 -6.78 6.64
C LEU A 49 -19.37 -7.12 7.99
N PRO A 50 -18.58 -7.33 9.05
CA PRO A 50 -19.13 -7.49 10.38
C PRO A 50 -19.96 -6.25 10.74
N PRO A 51 -21.15 -6.41 11.37
CA PRO A 51 -22.06 -5.32 11.72
C PRO A 51 -21.56 -4.55 12.96
N ILE A 52 -20.26 -4.30 13.01
CA ILE A 52 -19.62 -3.54 14.06
C ILE A 52 -19.40 -2.16 13.49
N ASP A 53 -19.89 -1.15 14.19
CA ASP A 53 -19.66 0.24 13.88
C ASP A 53 -18.15 0.52 14.00
N MET A 54 -17.44 0.53 12.87
CA MET A 54 -15.99 0.77 12.80
C MET A 54 -15.65 2.25 12.72
N HIS A 55 -16.64 3.15 12.90
CA HIS A 55 -16.34 4.57 13.03
C HIS A 55 -15.44 4.80 14.24
N GLY A 56 -14.32 5.48 14.03
CA GLY A 56 -13.41 5.84 15.11
C GLY A 56 -14.11 6.71 16.16
N PRO A 57 -13.66 6.71 17.43
CA PRO A 57 -14.20 7.62 18.44
C PRO A 57 -14.08 9.10 18.00
N LEU A 58 -13.08 9.47 17.20
CA LEU A 58 -12.97 10.82 16.61
C LEU A 58 -14.17 11.19 15.73
N HIS A 59 -14.68 10.27 14.92
CA HIS A 59 -15.90 10.45 14.14
C HIS A 59 -17.13 10.63 15.04
N ARG A 60 -17.23 9.82 16.10
CA ARG A 60 -18.38 9.84 17.02
C ARG A 60 -18.44 11.10 17.89
N TRP A 61 -17.30 11.70 18.22
CA TRP A 61 -17.22 12.83 19.15
C TRP A 61 -16.96 14.18 18.46
N PHE A 62 -16.29 14.20 17.31
CA PHE A 62 -15.86 15.44 16.65
C PHE A 62 -16.30 15.55 15.17
N GLY A 63 -16.91 14.51 14.59
CA GLY A 63 -17.34 14.52 13.18
C GLY A 63 -16.19 14.58 12.16
N ILE A 64 -14.96 14.29 12.60
CA ILE A 64 -13.78 14.26 11.74
C ILE A 64 -13.68 12.85 11.14
N MET A 65 -13.59 12.77 9.81
CA MET A 65 -13.30 11.50 9.14
C MET A 65 -11.85 11.13 9.40
N ASP A 66 -11.55 9.87 9.65
CA ASP A 66 -10.17 9.41 9.65
C ASP A 66 -9.76 9.07 8.20
N PRO A 67 -8.47 9.16 7.82
CA PRO A 67 -8.04 8.91 6.44
C PRO A 67 -8.32 7.47 5.97
N LEU A 68 -8.48 6.54 6.91
CA LEU A 68 -8.84 5.14 6.64
C LEU A 68 -10.36 4.87 6.69
N CYS A 69 -11.19 5.91 6.86
CA CYS A 69 -12.63 5.79 6.77
C CYS A 69 -13.02 5.15 5.42
N GLY A 70 -14.01 4.27 5.45
CA GLY A 70 -14.40 3.48 4.27
C GLY A 70 -13.38 2.44 3.81
N GLY A 71 -12.21 2.30 4.45
CA GLY A 71 -11.12 1.42 4.03
C GLY A 71 -11.54 -0.04 3.88
N THR A 72 -12.30 -0.58 4.85
CA THR A 72 -12.78 -1.96 4.84
C THR A 72 -13.76 -2.22 3.68
N ARG A 73 -14.70 -1.28 3.44
CA ARG A 73 -15.63 -1.33 2.30
C ARG A 73 -14.86 -1.20 0.98
N GLY A 74 -13.90 -0.27 0.90
CA GLY A 74 -13.04 -0.08 -0.27
C GLY A 74 -12.23 -1.32 -0.63
N VAL A 75 -11.60 -1.97 0.36
CA VAL A 75 -10.87 -3.23 0.16
C VAL A 75 -11.80 -4.34 -0.32
N SER A 76 -12.99 -4.47 0.26
CA SER A 76 -13.98 -5.45 -0.19
C SER A 76 -14.37 -5.24 -1.66
N TYR A 77 -14.59 -3.99 -2.09
CA TYR A 77 -14.90 -3.69 -3.49
C TYR A 77 -13.70 -3.92 -4.42
N ALA A 78 -12.49 -3.54 -3.99
CA ALA A 78 -11.26 -3.79 -4.74
C ALA A 78 -11.03 -5.29 -4.96
N ILE A 79 -11.25 -6.12 -3.95
CA ILE A 79 -11.15 -7.59 -4.06
C ILE A 79 -12.20 -8.17 -5.03
N ARG A 80 -13.42 -7.62 -5.04
CA ARG A 80 -14.48 -8.00 -5.99
C ARG A 80 -14.25 -7.48 -7.41
N GLY A 81 -13.24 -6.63 -7.62
CA GLY A 81 -12.94 -6.00 -8.91
C GLY A 81 -13.81 -4.78 -9.24
N ASP A 82 -14.61 -4.26 -8.28
CA ASP A 82 -15.35 -3.02 -8.46
C ASP A 82 -14.46 -1.82 -8.09
N TRP A 83 -13.57 -1.47 -9.01
CA TRP A 83 -12.59 -0.40 -8.81
C TRP A 83 -13.23 0.96 -8.64
N ARG A 84 -14.41 1.18 -9.24
CA ARG A 84 -15.14 2.45 -9.15
C ARG A 84 -15.66 2.65 -7.73
N LEU A 85 -16.30 1.63 -7.15
CA LEU A 85 -16.74 1.69 -5.76
C LEU A 85 -15.54 1.68 -4.80
N ALA A 86 -14.49 0.89 -5.08
CA ALA A 86 -13.27 0.91 -4.27
C ALA A 86 -12.67 2.32 -4.17
N TRP A 87 -12.58 3.03 -5.31
CA TRP A 87 -12.13 4.41 -5.35
C TRP A 87 -13.05 5.36 -4.60
N ALA A 88 -14.37 5.24 -4.81
CA ALA A 88 -15.35 6.10 -4.15
C ALA A 88 -15.32 5.95 -2.62
N TYR A 89 -15.12 4.74 -2.11
CA TYR A 89 -15.03 4.48 -0.67
C TYR A 89 -13.67 4.85 -0.09
N ASN A 90 -12.58 4.35 -0.68
CA ASN A 90 -11.22 4.68 -0.23
C ASN A 90 -10.20 4.43 -1.35
N PRO A 91 -9.67 5.48 -2.00
CA PRO A 91 -8.67 5.32 -3.07
C PRO A 91 -7.42 4.54 -2.66
N ALA A 92 -7.04 4.55 -1.38
CA ALA A 92 -5.88 3.80 -0.88
C ALA A 92 -6.13 2.27 -0.84
N SER A 93 -7.38 1.82 -0.90
CA SER A 93 -7.72 0.39 -0.95
C SER A 93 -7.20 -0.31 -2.21
N ILE A 94 -7.18 0.38 -3.35
CA ILE A 94 -6.71 -0.15 -4.63
C ILE A 94 -5.20 -0.49 -4.58
N PRO A 95 -4.28 0.46 -4.32
CA PRO A 95 -2.86 0.14 -4.25
C PRO A 95 -2.54 -0.85 -3.12
N LEU A 96 -3.32 -0.87 -2.04
CA LEU A 96 -3.18 -1.86 -0.97
C LEU A 96 -3.46 -3.28 -1.48
N VAL A 97 -4.61 -3.51 -2.13
CA VAL A 97 -4.98 -4.84 -2.65
C VAL A 97 -4.04 -5.27 -3.78
N VAL A 98 -3.73 -4.36 -4.72
CA VAL A 98 -2.77 -4.63 -5.81
C VAL A 98 -1.40 -5.00 -5.25
N GLY A 99 -0.89 -4.23 -4.28
CA GLY A 99 0.38 -4.49 -3.62
C GLY A 99 0.39 -5.86 -2.92
N ALA A 100 -0.69 -6.22 -2.23
CA ALA A 100 -0.82 -7.52 -1.59
C ALA A 100 -0.80 -8.67 -2.61
N VAL A 101 -1.54 -8.55 -3.73
CA VAL A 101 -1.52 -9.54 -4.81
C VAL A 101 -0.13 -9.67 -5.42
N VAL A 102 0.55 -8.56 -5.69
CA VAL A 102 1.92 -8.57 -6.22
C VAL A 102 2.89 -9.29 -5.28
N LEU A 103 2.77 -9.10 -3.96
CA LEU A 103 3.61 -9.82 -2.99
C LEU A 103 3.38 -11.33 -3.00
N VAL A 104 2.13 -11.76 -3.13
CA VAL A 104 1.78 -13.18 -3.25
C VAL A 104 2.31 -13.77 -4.56
N VAL A 105 2.10 -13.09 -5.70
CA VAL A 105 2.62 -13.51 -7.00
C VAL A 105 4.15 -13.60 -6.97
N ARG A 106 4.83 -12.58 -6.43
CA ARG A 106 6.29 -12.57 -6.26
C ARG A 106 6.77 -13.77 -5.44
N ARG A 107 6.04 -14.13 -4.37
CA ARG A 107 6.35 -15.31 -3.56
C ARG A 107 6.18 -16.60 -4.36
N LEU A 108 5.09 -16.75 -5.10
CA LEU A 108 4.83 -17.92 -5.96
C LEU A 108 5.92 -18.06 -7.03
N VAL A 109 6.25 -16.97 -7.73
CA VAL A 109 7.33 -16.95 -8.72
C VAL A 109 8.65 -17.38 -8.08
N GLY A 110 8.99 -16.87 -6.89
CA GLY A 110 10.21 -17.26 -6.20
C GLY A 110 10.24 -18.71 -5.73
N MET A 111 9.09 -19.29 -5.38
CA MET A 111 9.00 -20.72 -5.06
C MET A 111 9.19 -21.60 -6.29
N VAL A 112 8.67 -21.20 -7.46
CA VAL A 112 8.83 -21.94 -8.72
C VAL A 112 10.24 -21.79 -9.29
N SER A 113 10.82 -20.59 -9.26
CA SER A 113 12.14 -20.31 -9.84
C SER A 113 13.31 -20.64 -8.90
N GLY A 114 13.05 -20.87 -7.61
CA GLY A 114 14.07 -20.96 -6.56
C GLY A 114 14.81 -19.65 -6.29
N ARG A 115 14.35 -18.52 -6.87
CA ARG A 115 14.97 -17.19 -6.73
C ARG A 115 13.91 -16.13 -6.47
N TRP A 116 14.09 -15.34 -5.43
CA TRP A 116 13.17 -14.27 -5.06
C TRP A 116 13.65 -12.92 -5.56
N LEU A 117 12.71 -12.16 -6.12
CA LEU A 117 12.89 -10.75 -6.41
C LEU A 117 12.84 -9.98 -5.09
N ASN A 118 13.96 -9.35 -4.72
CA ASN A 118 14.05 -8.45 -3.58
C ASN A 118 14.15 -7.01 -4.10
N VAL A 119 13.17 -6.20 -3.70
CA VAL A 119 13.11 -4.77 -4.01
C VAL A 119 13.38 -3.98 -2.72
N TRP A 120 14.28 -3.00 -2.79
CA TRP A 120 14.55 -2.07 -1.71
C TRP A 120 14.27 -0.65 -2.19
N PHE A 121 13.37 0.03 -1.49
CA PHE A 121 13.18 1.46 -1.64
C PHE A 121 14.25 2.17 -0.80
N LEU A 122 15.12 2.89 -1.48
CA LEU A 122 16.22 3.68 -0.89
C LEU A 122 15.80 5.14 -0.73
N LEU A 123 14.49 5.41 -0.73
CA LEU A 123 13.96 6.75 -0.49
C LEU A 123 14.39 7.19 0.92
N PRO A 124 15.13 8.31 1.04
CA PRO A 124 15.60 8.75 2.34
C PRO A 124 14.40 9.14 3.21
N ARG A 125 14.44 8.80 4.51
CA ARG A 125 13.31 9.03 5.44
C ARG A 125 12.80 10.47 5.44
N ARG A 126 13.71 11.44 5.27
CA ARG A 126 13.41 12.87 5.11
C ARG A 126 12.52 13.22 3.92
N VAL A 127 12.40 12.34 2.92
CA VAL A 127 11.49 12.49 1.77
C VAL A 127 10.27 11.56 1.93
N ALA A 128 10.49 10.32 2.36
CA ALA A 128 9.40 9.35 2.51
C ALA A 128 8.35 9.77 3.54
N ILE A 129 8.78 10.30 4.70
CA ILE A 129 7.89 10.74 5.78
C ILE A 129 6.99 11.91 5.33
N PRO A 130 7.52 13.03 4.81
CA PRO A 130 6.64 14.12 4.38
C PRO A 130 5.76 13.72 3.20
N LEU A 131 6.26 12.92 2.25
CA LEU A 131 5.43 12.42 1.15
C LEU A 131 4.25 11.58 1.67
N PHE A 132 4.52 10.68 2.61
CA PHE A 132 3.47 9.90 3.26
C PHE A 132 2.47 10.79 4.01
N GLY A 133 2.95 11.80 4.74
CA GLY A 133 2.11 12.80 5.40
C GLY A 133 1.21 13.56 4.41
N VAL A 134 1.77 14.02 3.28
CA VAL A 134 1.01 14.68 2.21
C VAL A 134 -0.07 13.76 1.64
N LEU A 135 0.24 12.48 1.41
CA LEU A 135 -0.75 11.50 0.92
C LEU A 135 -1.86 11.25 1.94
N LEU A 136 -1.54 11.19 3.24
CA LEU A 136 -2.55 11.08 4.30
C LEU A 136 -3.45 12.32 4.36
N VAL A 137 -2.88 13.52 4.24
CA VAL A 137 -3.65 14.77 4.19
C VAL A 137 -4.53 14.83 2.94
N ALA A 138 -4.02 14.41 1.79
CA ALA A 138 -4.81 14.34 0.56
C ALA A 138 -5.96 13.33 0.69
N LEU A 139 -5.72 12.20 1.35
CA LEU A 139 -6.74 11.20 1.63
C LEU A 139 -7.79 11.76 2.60
N GLU A 140 -7.37 12.43 3.66
CA GLU A 140 -8.24 13.13 4.61
C GLU A 140 -9.14 14.13 3.90
N ILE A 141 -8.57 15.01 3.06
CA ILE A 141 -9.35 15.96 2.25
C ILE A 141 -10.36 15.22 1.37
N ASN A 142 -9.97 14.12 0.74
CA ASN A 142 -10.88 13.32 -0.07
C ASN A 142 -12.01 12.70 0.76
N GLN A 143 -11.74 12.23 1.98
CA GLN A 143 -12.75 11.69 2.89
C GLN A 143 -13.73 12.78 3.34
N GLN A 144 -13.24 13.99 3.63
CA GLN A 144 -14.08 15.14 3.99
C GLN A 144 -15.00 15.57 2.82
N LEU A 145 -14.49 15.56 1.57
CA LEU A 145 -15.28 15.87 0.38
C LEU A 145 -16.38 14.83 0.08
N HIS A 146 -16.17 13.57 0.46
CA HIS A 146 -17.11 12.46 0.27
C HIS A 146 -17.86 12.06 1.54
N ALA A 147 -17.81 12.90 2.58
CA ALA A 147 -18.48 12.64 3.86
C ALA A 147 -19.96 12.21 3.72
N PRO A 148 -20.78 12.78 2.82
CA PRO A 148 -22.17 12.33 2.65
C PRO A 148 -22.30 10.87 2.19
N LEU A 149 -21.34 10.37 1.40
CA LEU A 149 -21.30 8.99 0.90
C LEU A 149 -20.82 8.01 1.99
N LEU A 150 -20.01 8.51 2.93
CA LEU A 150 -19.44 7.72 4.03
C LEU A 150 -20.37 7.66 5.24
N MET A 151 -21.20 8.69 5.44
CA MET A 151 -22.20 8.79 6.52
C MET A 151 -23.55 8.15 6.17
N GLY A 152 -23.72 7.66 4.93
CA GLY A 152 -24.90 6.93 4.52
C GLY A 152 -24.97 5.53 5.17
N PRO A 153 -26.19 5.05 5.52
CA PRO A 153 -26.39 3.75 6.17
C PRO A 153 -25.79 2.57 5.38
#